data_AF-A0ABD7LY09-F1
#
_entry.id   AF-A0ABD7LY09-F1
#
_cell.length_a   1.000
_cell.length_b   1.000
_cell.length_c   1.000
_cell.angle_alpha   90.00
_cell.angle_beta   90.00
_cell.angle_gamma   90.00
#
_symmetry.space_group_name_H-M   'P 1'
#
loop_
_entity.id
_entity.type
_entity.pdbx_description
1 polymer ?
#
loop_
_entity_poly.entity_id
_entity_poly.type
_entity_poly.pdbx_seq_one_letter_code
_entity_poly.pdbx_strand_id
1 'polypeptide(L)'
;MLLKAILLGLVGVVAVIDSRLIGRQNIGRPLILSTLAGLVLGDLHTGIVLGASLELISMGFVSIGAAGPPNMQLGSIIATAFAILTELGRSRPSSIGG
;
A
#
# COMPACT_ATOMS: atom_id res chain seq x y z
N MET A 1 15.24 -3.14 10.46
CA MET A 1 14.50 -1.97 9.95
C MET A 1 15.00 -1.52 8.57
N LEU A 2 16.31 -1.32 8.38
CA LEU A 2 16.88 -0.90 7.10
C LEU A 2 16.54 -1.82 5.91
N LEU A 3 16.67 -3.14 6.07
CA LEU A 3 16.34 -4.10 5.00
C LEU A 3 14.87 -4.02 4.57
N LYS A 4 13.93 -3.91 5.51
CA LYS A 4 12.50 -3.75 5.21
C LYS A 4 12.23 -2.45 4.45
N ALA A 5 12.90 -1.36 4.80
CA ALA A 5 12.77 -0.08 4.09
C ALA A 5 13.30 -0.17 2.65
N ILE A 6 14.43 -0.86 2.42
CA ILE A 6 14.98 -1.10 1.08
C ILE A 6 14.02 -1.94 0.25
N LEU A 7 13.48 -3.03 0.82
CA LEU A 7 12.48 -3.88 0.15
C LEU A 7 11.20 -3.11 -0.19
N LEU A 8 10.73 -2.26 0.72
CA LEU A 8 9.55 -1.43 0.50
C LEU A 8 9.80 -0.38 -0.62
N GLY A 9 11.01 0.19 -0.66
CA GLY A 9 11.45 1.04 -1.77
C GLY A 9 11.47 0.30 -3.11
N LEU A 10 11.94 -0.95 -3.14
CA LEU A 10 11.91 -1.79 -4.33
C LEU A 10 10.48 -2.09 -4.80
N VAL A 11 9.54 -2.35 -3.88
CA VAL A 11 8.11 -2.49 -4.21
C VAL A 11 7.59 -1.24 -4.92
N GLY A 12 7.97 -0.04 -4.46
CA GLY A 12 7.63 1.22 -5.12
C GLY A 12 8.25 1.37 -6.51
N VAL A 13 9.49 0.95 -6.70
CA VAL A 13 10.16 0.97 -8.02
C VAL A 13 9.46 0.03 -9.01
N VAL A 14 9.11 -1.18 -8.57
CA VAL A 14 8.36 -2.16 -9.38
C VAL A 14 6.99 -1.59 -9.79
N ALA A 15 6.29 -0.92 -8.88
CA ALA A 15 5.02 -0.26 -9.17
C ALA A 15 5.12 0.80 -10.29
N VAL A 16 6.19 1.60 -10.24
CA VAL A 16 6.45 2.67 -11.23
C VAL A 16 6.83 2.08 -12.58
N ILE A 17 7.65 1.01 -12.59
CA ILE A 17 8.03 0.30 -13.82
C ILE A 17 6.82 -0.36 -14.47
N ASP A 18 5.97 -1.04 -13.70
CA ASP A 18 4.73 -1.64 -14.22
C ASP A 18 3.83 -0.59 -14.89
N SER A 19 3.69 0.56 -14.24
CA SER A 19 2.86 1.67 -14.72
C SER A 19 3.38 2.31 -16.01
N ARG A 20 4.69 2.23 -16.28
CA ARG A 20 5.37 2.97 -17.36
C ARG A 20 5.90 2.11 -18.51
N LEU A 21 6.27 0.85 -18.26
CA LEU A 21 7.03 0.01 -19.20
C LEU A 21 6.34 -1.28 -19.63
N ILE A 22 5.57 -1.93 -18.74
CA ILE A 22 5.11 -3.33 -18.96
C ILE A 22 3.68 -3.42 -19.50
N GLY A 23 2.99 -2.28 -19.66
CA GLY A 23 1.62 -2.26 -20.18
C GLY A 23 0.62 -2.64 -19.10
N ARG A 24 0.38 -1.71 -18.15
CA ARG A 24 -0.76 -1.67 -17.22
C ARG A 24 -1.23 -3.05 -16.76
N GLN A 25 -0.36 -3.83 -16.12
CA GLN A 25 -0.77 -5.03 -15.38
C GLN A 25 -1.59 -4.67 -14.12
N ASN A 26 -1.85 -3.38 -13.92
CA ASN A 26 -2.62 -2.81 -12.82
C ASN A 26 -1.93 -3.07 -11.46
N ILE A 27 -0.62 -3.37 -11.45
CA ILE A 27 0.15 -3.57 -10.20
C ILE A 27 0.27 -2.24 -9.45
N GLY A 28 0.20 -1.11 -10.17
CA GLY A 28 0.09 0.23 -9.58
C GLY A 28 -1.21 0.50 -8.80
N ARG A 29 -2.12 -0.45 -8.67
CA ARG A 29 -3.34 -0.28 -7.85
C ARG A 29 -3.01 -0.19 -6.37
N PRO A 30 -3.65 0.71 -5.62
CA PRO A 30 -3.54 0.79 -4.16
C PRO A 30 -3.64 -0.57 -3.47
N LEU A 31 -4.59 -1.42 -3.88
CA LEU A 31 -4.77 -2.75 -3.28
C LEU A 31 -3.51 -3.62 -3.40
N ILE A 32 -2.92 -3.70 -4.59
CA ILE A 32 -1.77 -4.58 -4.84
C ILE A 32 -0.51 -4.03 -4.14
N LEU A 33 -0.33 -2.71 -4.13
CA LEU A 33 0.82 -2.09 -3.48
C LEU A 33 0.76 -2.17 -1.96
N SER A 34 -0.42 -1.97 -1.36
CA SER A 34 -0.62 -2.12 0.08
C SER A 34 -0.49 -3.57 0.53
N THR A 35 -0.90 -4.55 -0.29
CA THR A 35 -0.69 -5.97 0.03
C THR A 35 0.78 -6.37 -0.02
N LEU A 36 1.52 -5.91 -1.04
CA LEU A 36 2.98 -6.11 -1.11
C LEU A 36 3.70 -5.42 0.05
N ALA A 37 3.30 -4.19 0.40
CA ALA A 37 3.83 -3.48 1.56
C ALA A 37 3.59 -4.25 2.87
N GLY A 38 2.36 -4.73 3.08
CA GLY A 38 2.00 -5.55 4.24
C GLY A 38 2.80 -6.85 4.32
N LEU A 39 3.04 -7.50 3.18
CA LEU A 39 3.87 -8.70 3.09
C LEU A 39 5.34 -8.43 3.48
N VAL A 40 5.93 -7.33 3.01
CA VAL A 40 7.30 -6.93 3.38
C VAL A 40 7.41 -6.59 4.87
N LEU A 41 6.37 -6.01 5.45
CA LEU A 41 6.34 -5.62 6.87
C LEU A 41 6.04 -6.80 7.80
N GLY A 42 5.34 -7.83 7.32
CA GLY A 42 4.96 -9.03 8.06
C GLY A 42 3.52 -9.03 8.57
N ASP A 43 2.68 -8.11 8.11
CA ASP A 43 1.24 -8.04 8.42
C ASP A 43 0.42 -7.91 7.13
N LEU A 44 0.10 -9.06 6.55
CA LEU A 44 -0.65 -9.14 5.31
C LEU A 44 -2.12 -8.73 5.50
N HIS A 45 -2.73 -9.06 6.64
CA HIS A 45 -4.14 -8.75 6.90
C HIS A 45 -4.37 -7.24 6.92
N THR A 46 -3.56 -6.51 7.69
CA THR A 46 -3.62 -5.05 7.73
C THR A 46 -3.31 -4.44 6.36
N GLY A 47 -2.37 -5.01 5.60
CA GLY A 47 -2.06 -4.60 4.23
C GLY A 47 -3.24 -4.74 3.25
N ILE A 48 -3.97 -5.86 3.30
CA ILE A 48 -5.16 -6.10 2.46
C ILE A 48 -6.29 -5.14 2.84
N VAL A 49 -6.60 -5.00 4.13
CA VAL A 49 -7.70 -4.15 4.62
C VAL A 49 -7.46 -2.68 4.27
N LEU A 50 -6.24 -2.18 4.47
CA LEU A 50 -5.87 -0.82 4.08
C LEU A 50 -5.85 -0.67 2.56
N GLY A 51 -5.33 -1.66 1.84
CA GLY A 51 -5.33 -1.66 0.38
C GLY A 51 -6.72 -1.55 -0.23
N ALA A 52 -7.69 -2.31 0.29
CA ALA A 52 -9.08 -2.24 -0.14
C ALA A 52 -9.71 -0.87 0.14
N SER A 53 -9.43 -0.30 1.31
CA SER A 53 -9.89 1.05 1.68
C SER A 53 -9.29 2.12 0.77
N LEU A 54 -7.99 2.04 0.49
CA LEU A 54 -7.28 2.98 -0.38
C LEU A 54 -7.71 2.84 -1.85
N GLU A 55 -8.07 1.63 -2.28
CA GLU A 55 -8.65 1.37 -3.59
C GLU A 55 -10.01 2.03 -3.74
N LEU A 56 -10.89 1.91 -2.73
CA LEU A 56 -12.18 2.60 -2.69
C LEU A 56 -12.02 4.12 -2.74
N ILE A 57 -11.08 4.65 -1.95
CA ILE A 57 -10.72 6.08 -1.98
C ILE A 57 -10.23 6.47 -3.38
N SER A 58 -9.42 5.63 -4.04
CA SER A 58 -8.90 5.92 -5.38
C SER A 58 -9.99 6.03 -6.45
N MET A 59 -11.07 5.25 -6.32
CA MET A 59 -12.23 5.35 -7.22
C MET A 59 -13.03 6.64 -7.02
N GLY A 60 -12.92 7.27 -5.84
CA GLY A 60 -13.50 8.59 -5.56
C GLY A 60 -12.68 9.76 -6.11
N PHE A 61 -11.41 9.54 -6.51
CA PHE A 61 -10.61 10.57 -7.13
C PHE A 61 -10.93 10.68 -8.63
N VAL A 62 -11.70 11.70 -8.97
CA VAL A 62 -11.93 12.13 -10.35
C VAL A 62 -11.17 13.44 -10.57
N SER A 63 -10.32 13.48 -11.60
CA SER A 63 -9.64 14.72 -12.00
C SER A 63 -10.67 15.70 -12.58
N ILE A 64 -10.91 16.81 -11.89
CA ILE A 64 -11.77 17.91 -12.38
C ILE A 64 -10.86 19.05 -12.85
N GLY A 65 -10.95 19.42 -14.13
CA GLY A 65 -10.15 20.50 -14.72
C GLY A 65 -8.68 20.14 -14.95
N ALA A 66 -7.75 21.06 -14.66
CA ALA A 66 -6.29 20.86 -14.84
C ALA A 66 -5.61 20.17 -13.63
N ALA A 67 -6.37 19.73 -12.62
CA ALA A 67 -5.82 19.07 -11.44
C ALA A 67 -5.40 17.62 -11.80
N GLY A 68 -4.10 17.35 -11.70
CA GLY A 68 -3.56 16.01 -11.85
C GLY A 68 -4.12 15.07 -10.76
N PRO A 69 -4.49 13.83 -11.10
CA PRO A 69 -4.93 12.86 -10.10
C PRO A 69 -3.80 12.60 -9.08
N PRO A 70 -4.14 12.34 -7.80
CA PRO A 70 -3.15 12.09 -6.76
C PRO A 70 -2.31 10.85 -7.08
N ASN A 71 -1.04 10.87 -6.69
CA ASN A 71 -0.15 9.72 -6.84
C ASN A 71 -0.45 8.66 -5.77
N MET A 72 -1.49 7.87 -6.03
CA MET A 72 -1.95 6.83 -5.12
C MET A 72 -0.97 5.67 -4.93
N GLN A 73 0.03 5.51 -5.81
CA GLN A 73 1.02 4.43 -5.71
C GLN A 73 1.96 4.61 -4.53
N LEU A 74 2.55 5.80 -4.40
CA LEU A 74 3.41 6.12 -3.26
C LEU A 74 2.58 6.35 -2.00
N GLY A 75 1.40 6.98 -2.15
CA GLY A 75 0.49 7.22 -1.04
C GLY A 75 0.06 5.93 -0.34
N SER A 76 -0.25 4.87 -1.09
CA SER A 76 -0.67 3.59 -0.51
C SER A 76 0.45 2.87 0.23
N ILE A 77 1.67 2.84 -0.34
CA ILE A 77 2.84 2.21 0.29
C ILE A 77 3.19 2.91 1.62
N ILE A 78 3.20 4.25 1.62
CA ILE A 78 3.52 5.04 2.81
C ILE A 78 2.42 4.89 3.87
N ALA A 79 1.14 4.97 3.48
CA ALA A 79 0.02 4.84 4.39
C ALA A 79 0.00 3.45 5.07
N THR A 80 0.18 2.38 4.29
CA THR A 80 0.25 1.01 4.83
C THR A 80 1.45 0.81 5.73
N ALA A 81 2.62 1.31 5.34
CA ALA A 81 3.81 1.21 6.18
C ALA A 81 3.65 1.96 7.50
N PHE A 82 3.13 3.18 7.44
CA PHE A 82 2.84 3.97 8.64
C PHE A 82 1.82 3.26 9.54
N ALA A 83 0.73 2.75 9.00
CA ALA A 83 -0.29 2.07 9.79
C ALA A 83 0.24 0.82 10.51
N ILE A 84 1.09 0.03 9.85
CA ILE A 84 1.68 -1.18 10.44
C ILE A 84 2.78 -0.82 11.46
N LEU A 85 3.59 0.20 11.19
CA LEU A 85 4.68 0.60 12.07
C LEU A 85 4.21 1.38 13.32
N THR A 86 3.13 2.16 13.19
CA THR A 86 2.60 3.03 14.27
C THR A 86 1.69 2.29 15.26
N GLU A 87 1.56 0.96 15.17
CA GLU A 87 0.74 0.16 16.10
C GLU A 87 -0.75 0.56 16.18
N LEU A 88 -1.31 1.22 15.17
CA LEU A 88 -2.75 1.57 15.11
C LEU A 88 -3.69 0.34 15.02
N GLY A 89 -3.11 -0.87 15.06
CA GLY A 89 -3.77 -2.17 15.26
C GLY A 89 -3.39 -2.91 16.56
N ARG A 90 -2.81 -2.25 17.59
CA ARG A 90 -2.58 -2.85 18.93
C ARG A 90 -3.88 -3.11 19.71
N SER A 91 -5.04 -3.09 19.06
CA SER A 91 -6.16 -3.96 19.43
C SER A 91 -5.97 -5.34 18.79
N ARG A 92 -4.81 -5.97 19.03
CA ARG A 92 -4.81 -7.43 19.20
C ARG A 92 -5.36 -7.63 20.60
N PRO A 93 -6.58 -8.15 20.80
CA PRO A 93 -6.87 -8.73 22.09
C PRO A 93 -5.77 -9.76 22.30
N SER A 94 -5.04 -9.63 23.39
CA SER A 94 -4.26 -10.71 23.98
C SER A 94 -5.22 -11.86 24.30
N SER A 95 -5.61 -12.64 23.30
CA SER A 95 -6.42 -13.86 23.44
C SER A 95 -6.50 -14.57 22.10
N ILE A 96 -5.48 -15.35 21.79
CA ILE A 96 -5.65 -16.80 21.60
C ILE A 96 -4.42 -17.38 22.28
N GLY A 97 -4.64 -17.88 23.49
CA GLY A 97 -3.64 -18.65 24.22
C GLY A 97 -3.41 -20.00 23.55
N GLY A 98 -2.22 -20.54 23.81
CA GLY A 98 -1.68 -21.80 23.33
C GLY A 98 -0.18 -21.77 23.52
#